data_AF-A0A3M1D2G4-F1
#
_entry.id   AF-A0A3M1D2G4-F1
#
_cell.length_a   1.000
_cell.length_b   1.000
_cell.length_c   1.000
_cell.angle_alpha   90.00
_cell.angle_beta   90.00
_cell.angle_gamma   90.00
#
_symmetry.space_group_name_H-M   'P 1'
#
loop_
_entity.id
_entity.type
_entity.pdbx_description
1 polymer ?
#
loop_
_entity_poly.entity_id
_entity_poly.type
_entity_poly.pdbx_seq_one_letter_code
_entity_poly.pdbx_strand_id
1 'polypeptide(L)'
;MAVVLAEVVAVGLDLWLGGYDLVSTEERFNAAAGLQAACGHLDDLRALRYRPFCGGCTAEALLAVPLFRSLGPTVLAWKLIPAGFHLLVAASATWLAGRAAGRRAAIASGGLVLASPAAWRAMSLTGFGNHAEVMGLVLLAGALLVGGLDARRRVAGGLLVLAGGAVAGLATWFCYTAAAGLVATGLTALIARPRRGWWVLPGIAAGLAPLWWEFQAWPGARTTAQVRLAGPSLAPPADLWRWFIGDLFSGSLWPQLEPGLVGGAWWLLLVGLAITGLAGAARRSIAGRWLSFTMFGLAVAMALRHDLWDDNPPLLGFDPFNFRYRVPLLVLLVPAAATVAGRGGRAAAVALSALVLPGLGLRLVGWSGPPADLHRSVVIVADRPDVTVPEGEPPRRLARALGRPQDLQAALAFLRSHADPLPQCRADHVAELGRRAALATLRGHGPEVREVLRAALAEGATIDDLVAGLESARIHDKVDPAELDPILAEVSPDLSAAWRVARNAPDSP
;
A
#
# COMPACT_ATOMS: atom_id res chain seq x y z
N MET A 1 4.10 25.62 4.02
CA MET A 1 4.51 25.15 5.36
C MET A 1 3.30 25.02 6.27
N ALA A 2 2.63 26.10 6.68
CA ALA A 2 1.46 26.03 7.59
C ALA A 2 0.39 24.98 7.18
N VAL A 3 0.00 24.93 5.90
CA VAL A 3 -1.02 23.96 5.44
C VAL A 3 -0.50 22.51 5.44
N VAL A 4 0.78 22.29 5.19
CA VAL A 4 1.39 20.94 5.28
C VAL A 4 1.47 20.50 6.75
N LEU A 5 1.80 21.42 7.66
CA LEU A 5 1.76 21.13 9.11
C LEU A 5 0.34 20.83 9.58
N ALA A 6 -0.67 21.55 9.06
CA ALA A 6 -2.06 21.22 9.35
C ALA A 6 -2.42 19.81 8.87
N GLU A 7 -1.91 19.38 7.71
CA GLU A 7 -2.10 17.99 7.24
C GLU A 7 -1.39 16.97 8.11
N VAL A 8 -0.18 17.26 8.63
CA VAL A 8 0.50 16.38 9.61
C VAL A 8 -0.39 16.15 10.84
N VAL A 9 -0.96 17.23 11.38
CA VAL A 9 -1.90 17.13 12.53
C VAL A 9 -3.14 16.35 12.14
N ALA A 10 -3.73 16.66 10.98
CA ALA A 10 -4.96 16.00 10.53
C ALA A 10 -4.77 14.50 10.25
N VAL A 11 -3.60 14.08 9.75
CA VAL A 11 -3.23 12.67 9.61
C VAL A 11 -3.09 11.99 10.96
N GLY A 12 -2.47 12.65 11.93
CA GLY A 12 -2.41 12.13 13.30
C GLY A 12 -3.80 11.92 13.91
N LEU A 13 -4.71 12.89 13.71
CA LEU A 13 -6.10 12.79 14.13
C LEU A 13 -6.88 11.73 13.36
N ASP A 14 -6.63 11.57 12.06
CA ASP A 14 -7.21 10.49 11.27
C ASP A 14 -6.83 9.12 11.85
N LEU A 15 -5.54 8.90 12.13
CA LEU A 15 -5.10 7.63 12.73
C LEU A 15 -5.76 7.38 14.09
N TRP A 16 -5.84 8.41 14.94
CA TRP A 16 -6.32 8.25 16.30
C TRP A 16 -7.85 8.21 16.44
N LEU A 17 -8.57 9.03 15.68
CA LEU A 17 -10.01 9.26 15.83
C LEU A 17 -10.83 8.84 14.59
N GLY A 18 -10.17 8.55 13.46
CA GLY A 18 -10.82 8.26 12.18
C GLY A 18 -11.13 6.79 11.92
N GLY A 19 -10.87 5.88 12.88
CA GLY A 19 -11.11 4.45 12.72
C GLY A 19 -10.22 3.78 11.64
N TYR A 20 -9.04 4.34 11.39
CA TYR A 20 -8.05 3.77 10.45
C TYR A 20 -7.10 2.77 11.10
N ASP A 21 -7.48 2.19 12.24
CA ASP A 21 -6.82 1.00 12.79
C ASP A 21 -7.14 -0.27 11.98
N LEU A 22 -8.19 -0.26 11.17
CA LEU A 22 -8.51 -1.36 10.26
C LEU A 22 -7.38 -1.60 9.26
N VAL A 23 -6.96 -2.88 9.18
CA VAL A 23 -5.91 -3.35 8.28
C VAL A 23 -6.55 -4.26 7.24
N SER A 24 -6.51 -3.85 5.98
CA SER A 24 -7.07 -4.64 4.88
C SER A 24 -6.28 -5.93 4.66
N THR A 25 -6.88 -6.92 3.99
CA THR A 25 -6.20 -8.21 3.75
C THR A 25 -4.88 -8.05 3.00
N GLU A 26 -4.81 -7.25 1.93
CA GLU A 26 -3.56 -7.00 1.19
C GLU A 26 -2.52 -6.25 2.06
N GLU A 27 -2.97 -5.32 2.89
CA GLU A 27 -2.11 -4.61 3.83
C GLU A 27 -1.52 -5.54 4.91
N ARG A 28 -2.30 -6.50 5.43
CA ARG A 28 -1.81 -7.51 6.38
C ARG A 28 -0.67 -8.33 5.80
N PHE A 29 -0.73 -8.69 4.51
CA PHE A 29 0.37 -9.43 3.87
C PHE A 29 1.68 -8.63 3.83
N ASN A 30 1.60 -7.34 3.55
CA ASN A 30 2.77 -6.46 3.53
C ASN A 30 3.33 -6.23 4.94
N ALA A 31 2.45 -6.05 5.92
CA ALA A 31 2.83 -5.92 7.32
C ALA A 31 3.48 -7.21 7.87
N ALA A 32 2.94 -8.38 7.55
CA ALA A 32 3.54 -9.68 7.89
C ALA A 32 4.93 -9.86 7.26
N ALA A 33 5.09 -9.48 5.99
CA ALA A 33 6.41 -9.48 5.35
C ALA A 33 7.40 -8.53 6.06
N GLY A 34 6.92 -7.38 6.54
CA GLY A 34 7.70 -6.45 7.36
C GLY A 34 8.11 -7.03 8.72
N LEU A 35 7.21 -7.76 9.39
CA LEU A 35 7.52 -8.47 10.63
C LEU A 35 8.60 -9.52 10.37
N GLN A 36 8.43 -10.37 9.36
CA GLN A 36 9.37 -11.42 9.01
C GLN A 36 10.76 -10.86 8.65
N ALA A 37 10.80 -9.77 7.89
CA ALA A 37 12.04 -9.03 7.65
C ALA A 37 12.66 -8.49 8.96
N ALA A 38 11.85 -8.00 9.89
CA ALA A 38 12.31 -7.55 11.21
C ALA A 38 12.85 -8.71 12.06
N CYS A 39 12.32 -9.92 11.88
CA CYS A 39 12.72 -11.18 12.50
C CYS A 39 14.06 -11.76 11.98
N GLY A 40 14.68 -11.10 11.00
CA GLY A 40 15.98 -11.50 10.44
C GLY A 40 15.90 -12.09 9.03
N HIS A 41 14.71 -12.24 8.47
CA HIS A 41 14.50 -12.93 7.19
C HIS A 41 14.54 -11.98 5.98
N LEU A 42 15.52 -11.06 5.97
CA LEU A 42 15.72 -10.14 4.85
C LEU A 42 16.16 -10.85 3.57
N ASP A 43 16.79 -12.01 3.69
CA ASP A 43 17.22 -12.80 2.55
C ASP A 43 16.02 -13.47 1.83
N ASP A 44 14.89 -13.62 2.54
CA ASP A 44 13.65 -14.26 2.04
C ASP A 44 12.60 -13.27 1.53
N LEU A 45 12.95 -11.99 1.36
CA LEU A 45 12.02 -10.94 0.89
C LEU A 45 11.26 -11.33 -0.39
N ARG A 46 11.82 -12.17 -1.26
CA ARG A 46 11.12 -12.66 -2.45
C ARG A 46 9.99 -13.61 -2.13
N ALA A 47 10.20 -14.54 -1.20
CA ALA A 47 9.18 -15.47 -0.74
C ALA A 47 8.09 -14.77 0.08
N LEU A 48 8.45 -13.69 0.78
CA LEU A 48 7.55 -12.91 1.62
C LEU A 48 6.56 -12.04 0.84
N ARG A 49 6.83 -11.73 -0.43
CA ARG A 49 5.98 -10.86 -1.25
C ARG A 49 4.60 -11.47 -1.48
N TYR A 50 3.58 -10.63 -1.30
CA TYR A 50 2.19 -10.97 -1.63
C TYR A 50 1.99 -11.23 -3.14
N ARG A 51 2.67 -10.45 -4.00
CA ARG A 51 2.55 -10.56 -5.46
C ARG A 51 3.91 -10.59 -6.16
N PRO A 52 4.04 -11.35 -7.27
CA PRO A 52 5.27 -11.38 -8.06
C PRO A 52 5.74 -10.03 -8.59
N PHE A 53 4.81 -9.10 -8.82
CA PHE A 53 5.09 -7.76 -9.30
C PHE A 53 4.51 -6.71 -8.34
N CYS A 54 5.22 -6.45 -7.24
CA CYS A 54 4.91 -5.36 -6.30
C CYS A 54 6.18 -4.89 -5.59
N GLY A 55 6.93 -3.97 -6.23
CA GLY A 55 8.14 -3.42 -5.64
C GLY A 55 7.86 -2.65 -4.35
N GLY A 56 6.76 -1.88 -4.31
CA GLY A 56 6.46 -1.08 -3.13
C GLY A 56 5.94 -1.89 -1.94
N CYS A 57 5.30 -3.06 -2.16
CA CYS A 57 5.06 -4.03 -1.08
C CYS A 57 6.37 -4.42 -0.37
N THR A 58 7.44 -4.62 -1.15
CA THR A 58 8.77 -4.92 -0.60
C THR A 58 9.37 -3.71 0.09
N ALA A 59 9.23 -2.53 -0.50
CA ALA A 59 9.75 -1.31 0.08
C ALA A 59 9.09 -0.98 1.42
N GLU A 60 7.77 -1.13 1.53
CA GLU A 60 7.05 -0.94 2.79
C GLU A 60 7.47 -1.95 3.85
N ALA A 61 7.58 -3.24 3.49
CA ALA A 61 8.12 -4.26 4.40
C ALA A 61 9.51 -3.88 4.93
N LEU A 62 10.40 -3.39 4.06
CA LEU A 62 11.73 -2.91 4.45
C LEU A 62 11.68 -1.66 5.34
N LEU A 63 10.78 -0.72 5.07
CA LEU A 63 10.57 0.47 5.89
C LEU A 63 9.96 0.12 7.26
N ALA A 64 9.20 -0.97 7.35
CA ALA A 64 8.63 -1.46 8.60
C ALA A 64 9.67 -2.05 9.55
N VAL A 65 10.77 -2.62 9.04
CA VAL A 65 11.83 -3.22 9.86
C VAL A 65 12.30 -2.33 11.02
N PRO A 66 12.78 -1.09 10.77
CA PRO A 66 13.20 -0.22 11.87
C PRO A 66 12.04 0.21 12.77
N LEU A 67 10.82 0.34 12.24
CA LEU A 67 9.65 0.75 13.00
C LEU A 67 9.19 -0.37 13.95
N PHE A 68 9.08 -1.60 13.47
CA PHE A 68 8.70 -2.75 14.29
C PHE A 68 9.75 -3.08 15.34
N ARG A 69 11.04 -2.92 15.03
CA ARG A 69 12.11 -3.09 16.03
C ARG A 69 12.11 -2.04 17.13
N SER A 70 11.59 -0.83 16.86
CA SER A 70 11.61 0.27 17.83
C SER A 70 10.28 0.48 18.56
N LEU A 71 9.15 0.25 17.89
CA LEU A 71 7.79 0.51 18.38
C LEU A 71 6.95 -0.77 18.55
N GLY A 72 7.50 -1.93 18.19
CA GLY A 72 6.75 -3.19 18.09
C GLY A 72 5.91 -3.28 16.81
N PRO A 73 5.45 -4.49 16.43
CA PRO A 73 4.63 -4.73 15.25
C PRO A 73 3.16 -4.33 15.47
N THR A 74 2.95 -3.06 15.81
CA THR A 74 1.63 -2.49 16.08
C THR A 74 1.02 -1.87 14.83
N VAL A 75 -0.31 -1.73 14.82
CA VAL A 75 -1.01 -1.00 13.77
C VAL A 75 -0.47 0.43 13.63
N LEU A 76 -0.18 1.12 14.74
CA LEU A 76 0.44 2.45 14.71
C LEU A 76 1.75 2.43 13.92
N ALA A 77 2.67 1.55 14.30
CA ALA A 77 4.01 1.49 13.70
C ALA A 77 3.92 1.25 12.19
N TRP A 78 3.01 0.38 11.76
CA TRP A 78 2.77 0.14 10.34
C TRP A 78 2.19 1.37 9.63
N LYS A 79 1.15 1.99 10.19
CA LYS A 79 0.43 3.12 9.57
C LYS A 79 1.28 4.39 9.42
N LEU A 80 2.38 4.51 10.16
CA LEU A 80 3.37 5.59 9.95
C LEU A 80 3.98 5.56 8.55
N ILE A 81 4.06 4.38 7.90
CA ILE A 81 4.61 4.23 6.55
C ILE A 81 3.69 4.86 5.49
N PRO A 82 2.44 4.40 5.29
CA PRO A 82 1.53 5.02 4.32
C PRO A 82 1.23 6.48 4.68
N ALA A 83 1.15 6.83 5.97
CA ALA A 83 1.04 8.22 6.41
C ALA A 83 2.22 9.09 5.91
N GLY A 84 3.46 8.57 5.99
CA GLY A 84 4.64 9.24 5.46
C GLY A 84 4.55 9.52 3.95
N PHE A 85 4.05 8.54 3.17
CA PHE A 85 3.82 8.74 1.73
C PHE A 85 2.70 9.74 1.45
N HIS A 86 1.62 9.75 2.22
CA HIS A 86 0.56 10.73 2.09
C HIS A 86 1.04 12.16 2.41
N LEU A 87 1.87 12.32 3.44
CA LEU A 87 2.51 13.60 3.74
C LEU A 87 3.48 14.04 2.63
N LEU A 88 4.14 13.09 1.97
CA LEU A 88 4.96 13.36 0.79
C LEU A 88 4.09 13.85 -0.39
N VAL A 89 2.90 13.28 -0.60
CA VAL A 89 1.89 13.78 -1.55
C VAL A 89 1.52 15.22 -1.19
N ALA A 90 1.14 15.47 0.07
CA ALA A 90 0.70 16.79 0.52
C ALA A 90 1.77 17.87 0.30
N ALA A 91 3.02 17.58 0.67
CA ALA A 91 4.15 18.49 0.50
C ALA A 91 4.47 18.73 -0.98
N SER A 92 4.57 17.67 -1.77
CA SER A 92 4.98 17.74 -3.18
C SER A 92 3.89 18.38 -4.04
N ALA A 93 2.61 18.03 -3.85
CA ALA A 93 1.47 18.66 -4.54
C ALA A 93 1.40 20.16 -4.23
N THR A 94 1.48 20.53 -2.94
CA THR A 94 1.47 21.93 -2.49
C THR A 94 2.61 22.73 -3.13
N TRP A 95 3.81 22.16 -3.14
CA TRP A 95 4.98 22.80 -3.73
C TRP A 95 4.85 22.93 -5.25
N LEU A 96 4.42 21.89 -5.96
CA LEU A 96 4.23 21.88 -7.41
C LEU A 96 3.16 22.89 -7.84
N ALA A 97 2.02 22.94 -7.15
CA ALA A 97 0.97 23.95 -7.41
C ALA A 97 1.51 25.37 -7.18
N GLY A 98 2.28 25.57 -6.11
CA GLY A 98 2.99 26.81 -5.83
C GLY A 98 3.96 27.20 -6.94
N ARG A 99 4.65 26.21 -7.53
CA ARG A 99 5.56 26.44 -8.65
C ARG A 99 4.84 26.74 -9.96
N ALA A 100 3.67 26.14 -10.17
CA ALA A 100 2.89 26.31 -11.37
C ALA A 100 2.13 27.65 -11.43
N ALA A 101 1.65 28.14 -10.30
CA ALA A 101 0.75 29.31 -10.26
C ALA A 101 0.88 30.21 -9.01
N GLY A 102 1.92 30.05 -8.19
CA GLY A 102 2.22 30.95 -7.08
C GLY A 102 1.57 30.58 -5.74
N ARG A 103 1.75 31.44 -4.72
CA ARG A 103 1.39 31.17 -3.31
C ARG A 103 -0.08 30.77 -3.11
N ARG A 104 -1.02 31.42 -3.83
CA ARG A 104 -2.46 31.11 -3.71
C ARG A 104 -2.76 29.68 -4.14
N ALA A 105 -2.13 29.21 -5.21
CA ALA A 105 -2.25 27.83 -5.66
C ALA A 105 -1.65 26.83 -4.66
N ALA A 106 -0.53 27.16 -4.01
CA ALA A 106 0.01 26.33 -2.93
C ALA A 106 -0.99 26.19 -1.77
N ILE A 107 -1.57 27.31 -1.31
CA ILE A 107 -2.56 27.30 -0.21
C ILE A 107 -3.80 26.49 -0.61
N ALA A 108 -4.33 26.70 -1.82
CA ALA A 108 -5.48 25.96 -2.33
C ALA A 108 -5.18 24.45 -2.45
N SER A 109 -4.00 24.08 -2.94
CA SER A 109 -3.61 22.66 -3.05
C SER A 109 -3.54 22.00 -1.69
N GLY A 110 -2.87 22.62 -0.72
CA GLY A 110 -2.81 22.07 0.62
C GLY A 110 -4.20 22.01 1.28
N GLY A 111 -5.06 23.01 1.05
CA GLY A 111 -6.44 23.01 1.55
C GLY A 111 -7.29 21.89 0.95
N LEU A 112 -7.11 21.58 -0.33
CA LEU A 112 -7.78 20.45 -0.98
C LEU A 112 -7.27 19.08 -0.49
N VAL A 113 -5.98 18.95 -0.18
CA VAL A 113 -5.46 17.73 0.49
C VAL A 113 -6.04 17.60 1.89
N LEU A 114 -6.09 18.70 2.64
CA LEU A 114 -6.67 18.75 3.99
C LEU A 114 -8.17 18.41 3.99
N ALA A 115 -8.87 18.80 2.92
CA ALA A 115 -10.28 18.51 2.68
C ALA A 115 -10.52 17.23 1.86
N SER A 116 -9.54 16.33 1.79
CA SER A 116 -9.62 15.13 0.96
C SER A 116 -10.80 14.23 1.36
N PRO A 117 -11.50 13.60 0.39
CA PRO A 117 -12.57 12.67 0.69
C PRO A 117 -12.11 11.47 1.54
N ALA A 118 -13.03 10.90 2.32
CA ALA A 118 -12.72 9.78 3.21
C ALA A 118 -12.19 8.56 2.45
N ALA A 119 -12.70 8.28 1.25
CA ALA A 119 -12.18 7.20 0.40
C ALA A 119 -10.70 7.41 0.03
N TRP A 120 -10.29 8.65 -0.28
CA TRP A 120 -8.89 8.95 -0.57
C TRP A 120 -8.02 8.82 0.68
N ARG A 121 -8.48 9.32 1.84
CA ARG A 121 -7.74 9.20 3.10
C ARG A 121 -7.55 7.74 3.51
N ALA A 122 -8.62 6.95 3.46
CA ALA A 122 -8.57 5.52 3.71
C ALA A 122 -7.52 4.83 2.83
N MET A 123 -7.57 5.08 1.52
CA MET A 123 -6.61 4.51 0.57
C MET A 123 -5.18 5.02 0.76
N SER A 124 -4.99 6.23 1.26
CA SER A 124 -3.65 6.80 1.51
C SER A 124 -3.05 6.38 2.86
N LEU A 125 -3.90 5.89 3.77
CA LEU A 125 -3.52 5.33 5.06
C LEU A 125 -3.60 3.79 5.07
N THR A 126 -3.76 3.16 3.90
CA THR A 126 -3.72 1.71 3.74
C THR A 126 -2.44 1.36 2.99
N GLY A 127 -1.52 0.62 3.64
CA GLY A 127 -0.23 0.22 3.07
C GLY A 127 -0.37 -0.93 2.05
N PHE A 128 -0.78 -0.60 0.83
CA PHE A 128 -0.84 -1.56 -0.28
C PHE A 128 0.50 -1.68 -0.99
N GLY A 129 1.33 -0.63 -0.95
CA GLY A 129 2.64 -0.60 -1.60
C GLY A 129 2.59 -0.36 -3.11
N ASN A 130 1.43 -0.15 -3.72
CA ASN A 130 1.31 0.00 -5.18
C ASN A 130 0.20 0.97 -5.62
N HIS A 131 -0.39 1.75 -4.72
CA HIS A 131 -1.52 2.65 -5.01
C HIS A 131 -1.24 4.12 -4.69
N ALA A 132 -1.50 4.56 -3.46
CA ALA A 132 -1.35 5.96 -3.06
C ALA A 132 0.12 6.32 -2.83
N GLU A 133 0.91 5.36 -2.38
CA GLU A 133 2.30 5.51 -1.96
C GLU A 133 3.18 5.86 -3.15
N VAL A 134 2.94 5.17 -4.27
CA VAL A 134 3.65 5.44 -5.53
C VAL A 134 3.36 6.84 -6.05
N MET A 135 2.19 7.42 -5.78
CA MET A 135 1.88 8.80 -6.17
C MET A 135 2.66 9.84 -5.36
N GLY A 136 3.01 9.53 -4.11
CA GLY A 136 3.95 10.33 -3.33
C GLY A 136 5.31 10.42 -4.03
N LEU A 137 5.82 9.28 -4.53
CA LEU A 137 7.07 9.24 -5.29
C LEU A 137 6.96 9.94 -6.65
N VAL A 138 5.86 9.76 -7.39
CA VAL A 138 5.64 10.45 -8.66
C VAL A 138 5.65 11.96 -8.48
N LEU A 139 4.93 12.49 -7.48
CA LEU A 139 4.93 13.93 -7.20
C LEU A 139 6.29 14.43 -6.70
N LEU A 140 7.01 13.66 -5.89
CA LEU A 140 8.36 13.99 -5.45
C LEU A 140 9.33 14.07 -6.66
N ALA A 141 9.24 13.13 -7.60
CA ALA A 141 10.03 13.17 -8.83
C ALA A 141 9.78 14.46 -9.62
N GLY A 142 8.51 14.85 -9.77
CA GLY A 142 8.12 16.13 -10.37
C GLY A 142 8.68 17.34 -9.61
N ALA A 143 8.63 17.30 -8.27
CA ALA A 143 9.13 18.38 -7.44
C ALA A 143 10.65 18.58 -7.58
N LEU A 144 11.41 17.47 -7.49
CA LEU A 144 12.86 17.46 -7.69
C LEU A 144 13.25 17.92 -9.10
N LEU A 145 12.53 17.44 -10.12
CA LEU A 145 12.75 17.85 -11.51
C LEU A 145 12.58 19.36 -11.68
N VAL A 146 11.42 19.90 -11.29
CA VAL A 146 11.12 21.33 -11.44
C VAL A 146 12.13 22.16 -10.66
N GLY A 147 12.48 21.75 -9.44
CA GLY A 147 13.45 22.44 -8.60
C GLY A 147 14.84 22.45 -9.25
N GLY A 148 15.26 21.32 -9.82
CA GLY A 148 16.52 21.19 -10.53
C GLY A 148 16.58 22.01 -11.82
N LEU A 149 15.48 22.09 -12.58
CA LEU A 149 15.40 22.89 -13.80
C LEU A 149 15.36 24.40 -13.50
N ASP A 150 14.77 24.81 -12.36
CA ASP A 150 14.71 26.20 -11.90
C ASP A 150 16.00 26.66 -11.18
N ALA A 151 16.86 25.73 -10.74
CA ALA A 151 18.05 26.06 -9.97
C ALA A 151 19.02 26.99 -10.72
N ARG A 152 19.58 27.98 -10.02
CA ARG A 152 20.57 28.91 -10.60
C ARG A 152 21.89 28.20 -10.93
N ARG A 153 22.39 27.36 -10.01
CA ARG A 153 23.65 26.63 -10.18
C ARG A 153 23.45 25.39 -11.04
N ARG A 154 24.24 25.25 -12.11
CA ARG A 154 24.09 24.15 -13.09
C ARG A 154 24.28 22.77 -12.48
N VAL A 155 25.31 22.56 -11.65
CA VAL A 155 25.62 21.25 -11.05
C VAL A 155 24.55 20.85 -10.04
N ALA A 156 24.26 21.70 -9.04
CA ALA A 156 23.20 21.42 -8.07
C ALA A 156 21.85 21.18 -8.75
N GLY A 157 21.51 21.96 -9.78
CA GLY A 157 20.32 21.73 -10.58
C GLY A 157 20.34 20.39 -11.32
N GLY A 158 21.48 20.00 -11.90
CA GLY A 158 21.66 18.71 -12.55
C GLY A 158 21.49 17.53 -11.57
N LEU A 159 22.04 17.63 -10.36
CA LEU A 159 21.88 16.61 -9.32
C LEU A 159 20.42 16.43 -8.89
N LEU A 160 19.65 17.52 -8.78
CA LEU A 160 18.21 17.45 -8.50
C LEU A 160 17.42 16.83 -9.68
N VAL A 161 17.78 17.13 -10.92
CA VAL A 161 17.18 16.48 -12.10
C VAL A 161 17.52 14.98 -12.14
N LEU A 162 18.75 14.61 -11.80
CA LEU A 162 19.17 13.21 -11.67
C LEU A 162 18.38 12.50 -10.56
N ALA A 163 18.26 13.12 -9.38
CA ALA A 163 17.45 12.59 -8.28
C ALA A 163 15.98 12.44 -8.67
N GLY A 164 15.40 13.42 -9.37
CA GLY A 164 14.04 13.33 -9.91
C GLY A 164 13.88 12.17 -10.89
N GLY A 165 14.86 11.94 -11.77
CA GLY A 165 14.90 10.75 -12.64
C GLY A 165 14.97 9.44 -11.86
N ALA A 166 15.82 9.37 -10.83
CA ALA A 166 15.96 8.19 -9.97
C ALA A 166 14.68 7.88 -9.19
N VAL A 167 14.03 8.89 -8.61
CA VAL A 167 12.75 8.72 -7.92
C VAL A 167 11.66 8.28 -8.92
N ALA A 168 11.64 8.81 -10.14
CA ALA A 168 10.68 8.38 -11.16
C ALA A 168 10.90 6.92 -11.61
N GLY A 169 12.16 6.49 -11.77
CA GLY A 169 12.51 5.09 -12.02
C GLY A 169 12.08 4.18 -10.88
N LEU A 170 12.37 4.58 -9.64
CA LEU A 170 11.99 3.85 -8.44
C LEU A 170 10.47 3.74 -8.29
N ALA A 171 9.72 4.81 -8.61
CA ALA A 171 8.26 4.78 -8.61
C ALA A 171 7.71 3.74 -9.59
N THR A 172 8.33 3.57 -10.77
CA THR A 172 7.94 2.51 -11.73
C THR A 172 8.22 1.11 -11.19
N TRP A 173 9.27 0.93 -10.38
CA TRP A 173 9.49 -0.32 -9.66
C TRP A 173 8.41 -0.57 -8.59
N PHE A 174 7.97 0.47 -7.89
CA PHE A 174 6.87 0.38 -6.93
C PHE A 174 5.60 -0.14 -7.61
N CYS A 175 5.20 0.50 -8.72
CA CYS A 175 4.04 0.12 -9.50
C CYS A 175 4.18 0.54 -10.97
N TYR A 176 3.75 -0.31 -11.90
CA TYR A 176 3.84 -0.05 -13.34
C TYR A 176 3.02 1.16 -13.79
N THR A 177 1.94 1.52 -13.07
CA THR A 177 1.11 2.70 -13.38
C THR A 177 1.89 4.01 -13.23
N ALA A 178 2.99 4.01 -12.47
CA ALA A 178 3.88 5.16 -12.32
C ALA A 178 4.74 5.44 -13.56
N ALA A 179 4.73 4.55 -14.56
CA ALA A 179 5.42 4.78 -15.83
C ALA A 179 4.98 6.10 -16.50
N ALA A 180 3.73 6.54 -16.28
CA ALA A 180 3.27 7.85 -16.74
C ALA A 180 4.10 9.00 -16.14
N GLY A 181 4.42 8.93 -14.84
CA GLY A 181 5.29 9.89 -14.16
C GLY A 181 6.74 9.84 -14.65
N LEU A 182 7.26 8.66 -14.98
CA LEU A 182 8.57 8.47 -15.59
C LEU A 182 8.67 9.13 -16.97
N VAL A 183 7.71 8.86 -17.85
CA VAL A 183 7.65 9.45 -19.19
C VAL A 183 7.50 10.96 -19.10
N ALA A 184 6.58 11.46 -18.27
CA ALA A 184 6.37 12.88 -18.07
C ALA A 184 7.63 13.60 -17.53
N THR A 185 8.36 12.96 -16.62
CA THR A 185 9.63 13.46 -16.06
C THR A 185 10.71 13.55 -17.14
N GLY A 186 10.90 12.48 -17.93
CA GLY A 186 11.86 12.46 -19.04
C GLY A 186 11.54 13.51 -20.11
N LEU A 187 10.30 13.52 -20.61
CA LEU A 187 9.87 14.48 -21.63
C LEU A 187 10.00 15.92 -21.15
N THR A 188 9.53 16.23 -19.93
CA THR A 188 9.63 17.59 -19.39
C THR A 188 11.08 18.01 -19.25
N ALA A 189 11.97 17.15 -18.75
CA ALA A 189 13.39 17.45 -18.60
C ALA A 189 14.04 17.80 -19.93
N LEU A 190 13.86 16.94 -20.94
CA LEU A 190 14.51 17.04 -22.25
C LEU A 190 13.97 18.21 -23.06
N ILE A 191 12.66 18.50 -22.98
CA ILE A 191 12.02 19.61 -23.71
C ILE A 191 12.30 20.95 -23.03
N ALA A 192 12.17 21.03 -21.69
CA ALA A 192 12.19 22.32 -21.01
C ALA A 192 13.59 22.95 -20.95
N ARG A 193 14.65 22.16 -20.72
CA ARG A 193 16.04 22.64 -20.64
C ARG A 193 17.03 21.54 -21.07
N PRO A 194 17.19 21.23 -22.37
CA PRO A 194 17.91 20.05 -22.84
C PRO A 194 19.29 19.86 -22.19
N ARG A 195 20.14 20.89 -22.16
CA ARG A 195 21.50 20.82 -21.58
C ARG A 195 21.57 20.37 -20.11
N ARG A 196 20.53 20.63 -19.31
CA ARG A 196 20.43 20.18 -17.91
C ARG A 196 19.53 18.96 -17.79
N GLY A 197 18.51 18.87 -18.65
CA GLY A 197 17.54 17.79 -18.72
C GLY A 197 18.19 16.43 -18.95
N TRP A 198 19.30 16.35 -19.69
CA TRP A 198 20.02 15.08 -19.93
C TRP A 198 20.45 14.33 -18.65
N TRP A 199 20.60 15.03 -17.52
CA TRP A 199 20.90 14.40 -16.22
C TRP A 199 19.78 13.47 -15.73
N VAL A 200 18.58 13.59 -16.30
CA VAL A 200 17.44 12.73 -15.97
C VAL A 200 17.67 11.29 -16.40
N LEU A 201 18.42 11.05 -17.49
CA LEU A 201 18.60 9.70 -18.05
C LEU A 201 19.40 8.77 -17.14
N PRO A 202 20.61 9.13 -16.65
CA PRO A 202 21.30 8.28 -15.69
C PRO A 202 20.51 8.15 -14.38
N GLY A 203 19.74 9.18 -14.00
CA GLY A 203 18.79 9.09 -12.89
C GLY A 203 17.75 7.99 -13.10
N ILE A 204 17.02 8.04 -14.22
CA ILE A 204 16.01 7.03 -14.60
C ILE A 204 16.62 5.64 -14.62
N ALA A 205 17.81 5.47 -15.22
CA ALA A 205 18.50 4.19 -15.27
C ALA A 205 18.81 3.66 -13.86
N ALA A 206 19.32 4.51 -12.96
CA ALA A 206 19.57 4.14 -11.57
C ALA A 206 18.28 3.78 -10.82
N GLY A 207 17.21 4.55 -11.02
CA GLY A 207 15.91 4.28 -10.40
C GLY A 207 15.23 3.00 -10.89
N LEU A 208 15.44 2.63 -12.16
CA LEU A 208 14.92 1.38 -12.74
C LEU A 208 15.78 0.15 -12.41
N ALA A 209 16.95 0.32 -11.79
CA ALA A 209 17.84 -0.80 -11.48
C ALA A 209 17.18 -1.89 -10.61
N PRO A 210 16.37 -1.57 -9.56
CA PRO A 210 15.66 -2.60 -8.80
C PRO A 210 14.67 -3.40 -9.65
N LEU A 211 13.94 -2.73 -10.55
CA LEU A 211 13.01 -3.39 -11.48
C LEU A 211 13.75 -4.31 -12.45
N TRP A 212 14.87 -3.85 -13.01
CA TRP A 212 15.70 -4.66 -13.88
C TRP A 212 16.21 -5.90 -13.16
N TRP A 213 16.79 -5.72 -11.98
CA TRP A 213 17.28 -6.83 -11.14
C TRP A 213 16.18 -7.83 -10.83
N GLU A 214 14.99 -7.35 -10.48
CA GLU A 214 13.83 -8.18 -10.19
C GLU A 214 13.40 -9.02 -11.38
N PHE A 215 13.38 -8.46 -12.59
CA PHE A 215 13.07 -9.22 -13.81
C PHE A 215 14.12 -10.26 -14.18
N GLN A 216 15.39 -10.05 -13.81
CA GLN A 216 16.44 -11.04 -14.01
C GLN A 216 16.36 -12.17 -12.98
N ALA A 217 16.11 -11.80 -11.72
CA ALA A 217 16.17 -12.74 -10.62
C ALA A 217 14.85 -13.51 -10.40
N TRP A 218 13.72 -13.01 -10.93
CA TRP A 218 12.42 -13.63 -10.73
C TRP A 218 11.61 -13.69 -12.04
N PRO A 219 11.61 -14.85 -12.73
CA PRO A 219 10.82 -15.04 -13.94
C PRO A 219 9.32 -14.76 -13.75
N GLY A 220 8.77 -15.06 -12.56
CA GLY A 220 7.38 -14.79 -12.22
C GLY A 220 7.02 -13.29 -12.28
N ALA A 221 7.90 -12.41 -11.81
CA ALA A 221 7.71 -10.96 -11.90
C ALA A 221 7.62 -10.50 -13.36
N ARG A 222 8.50 -11.04 -14.22
CA ARG A 222 8.48 -10.78 -15.66
C ARG A 222 7.20 -11.30 -16.31
N THR A 223 6.78 -12.53 -16.02
CA THR A 223 5.53 -13.09 -16.56
C THR A 223 4.31 -12.29 -16.11
N THR A 224 4.21 -11.92 -14.83
CA THR A 224 3.12 -11.06 -14.35
C THR A 224 3.15 -9.69 -15.01
N ALA A 225 4.32 -9.07 -15.15
CA ALA A 225 4.45 -7.81 -15.87
C ALA A 225 4.07 -7.95 -17.34
N GLN A 226 4.47 -9.03 -18.01
CA GLN A 226 4.09 -9.32 -19.40
C GLN A 226 2.59 -9.54 -19.53
N VAL A 227 1.96 -10.35 -18.68
CA VAL A 227 0.50 -10.55 -18.71
C VAL A 227 -0.24 -9.25 -18.44
N ARG A 228 0.24 -8.45 -17.48
CA ARG A 228 -0.38 -7.15 -17.19
C ARG A 228 -0.15 -6.17 -18.35
N LEU A 229 1.03 -6.14 -18.98
CA LEU A 229 1.34 -5.17 -20.04
C LEU A 229 0.92 -5.64 -21.44
N ALA A 230 0.69 -6.94 -21.64
CA ALA A 230 0.22 -7.51 -22.90
C ALA A 230 -1.29 -7.34 -23.02
N GLY A 231 -1.75 -6.98 -24.21
CA GLY A 231 -3.17 -6.80 -24.50
C GLY A 231 -3.81 -5.51 -23.96
N PRO A 232 -3.14 -4.33 -23.99
CA PRO A 232 -3.85 -3.10 -23.71
C PRO A 232 -4.99 -2.95 -24.71
N SER A 233 -6.20 -2.75 -24.20
CA SER A 233 -7.39 -2.52 -25.00
C SER A 233 -8.06 -1.25 -24.50
N LEU A 234 -8.34 -0.36 -25.45
CA LEU A 234 -9.04 0.87 -25.15
C LEU A 234 -10.43 0.52 -24.61
N ALA A 235 -10.75 0.98 -23.40
CA ALA A 235 -12.08 0.75 -22.86
C ALA A 235 -13.15 1.39 -23.76
N PRO A 236 -14.31 0.74 -23.91
CA PRO A 236 -15.47 1.36 -24.52
C PRO A 236 -15.79 2.72 -23.86
N PRO A 237 -16.23 3.73 -24.62
CA PRO A 237 -16.55 5.04 -24.05
C PRO A 237 -17.57 5.01 -22.91
N ALA A 238 -18.52 4.07 -22.95
CA ALA A 238 -19.50 3.87 -21.89
C ALA A 238 -18.85 3.41 -20.57
N ASP A 239 -17.87 2.51 -20.65
CA ASP A 239 -17.17 1.98 -19.48
C ASP A 239 -16.20 3.01 -18.91
N LEU A 240 -15.50 3.76 -19.78
CA LEU A 240 -14.71 4.92 -19.34
C LEU A 240 -15.58 5.94 -18.60
N TRP A 241 -16.78 6.23 -19.12
CA TRP A 241 -17.70 7.15 -18.48
C TRP A 241 -18.22 6.61 -17.14
N ARG A 242 -18.58 5.33 -17.09
CA ARG A 242 -19.02 4.66 -15.87
C ARG A 242 -17.92 4.65 -14.80
N TRP A 243 -16.70 4.29 -15.18
CA TRP A 243 -15.55 4.34 -14.29
C TRP A 243 -15.19 5.76 -13.88
N PHE A 244 -15.32 6.75 -14.76
CA PHE A 244 -14.92 8.11 -14.44
C PHE A 244 -15.96 8.83 -13.56
N ILE A 245 -17.25 8.54 -13.75
CA ILE A 245 -18.37 9.30 -13.17
C ILE A 245 -19.46 8.41 -12.59
N GLY A 246 -19.84 7.32 -13.26
CA GLY A 246 -21.02 6.51 -12.94
C GLY A 246 -21.04 6.01 -11.48
N ASP A 247 -19.94 5.42 -11.05
CA ASP A 247 -19.82 4.87 -9.69
C ASP A 247 -19.70 5.93 -8.58
N LEU A 248 -19.48 7.20 -8.94
CA LEU A 248 -19.41 8.31 -7.98
C LEU A 248 -20.78 8.86 -7.61
N PHE A 249 -21.79 8.52 -8.42
CA PHE A 249 -23.19 8.77 -8.10
C PHE A 249 -23.83 7.60 -7.34
N SER A 250 -23.30 6.38 -7.48
CA SER A 250 -23.79 5.18 -6.80
C SER A 250 -22.96 4.74 -5.59
N GLY A 251 -21.70 5.14 -5.51
CA GLY A 251 -20.82 4.97 -4.35
C GLY A 251 -20.57 6.29 -3.64
N SER A 252 -20.26 6.22 -2.35
CA SER A 252 -19.98 7.42 -1.56
C SER A 252 -18.48 7.71 -1.44
N LEU A 253 -18.09 8.95 -1.74
CA LEU A 253 -16.75 9.47 -1.45
C LEU A 253 -16.53 9.74 0.06
N TRP A 254 -17.63 9.83 0.82
CA TRP A 254 -17.67 10.08 2.27
C TRP A 254 -18.69 9.16 2.93
N PRO A 255 -18.33 8.33 3.91
CA PRO A 255 -19.28 7.42 4.54
C PRO A 255 -20.48 8.14 5.20
N GLN A 256 -20.34 9.43 5.52
CA GLN A 256 -21.39 10.26 6.12
C GLN A 256 -22.45 10.75 5.13
N LEU A 257 -22.18 10.64 3.83
CA LEU A 257 -23.10 11.06 2.79
C LEU A 257 -23.64 9.83 2.08
N GLU A 258 -24.96 9.80 1.88
CA GLU A 258 -25.56 8.87 0.94
C GLU A 258 -24.93 9.07 -0.44
N PRO A 259 -24.71 7.99 -1.21
CA PRO A 259 -24.34 8.11 -2.61
C PRO A 259 -25.31 9.03 -3.35
N GLY A 260 -24.79 9.90 -4.21
CA GLY A 260 -25.65 10.75 -5.02
C GLY A 260 -25.01 12.06 -5.46
N LEU A 261 -25.88 13.05 -5.70
CA LEU A 261 -25.54 14.28 -6.42
C LEU A 261 -24.42 15.09 -5.78
N VAL A 262 -24.29 15.09 -4.45
CA VAL A 262 -23.27 15.90 -3.75
C VAL A 262 -21.86 15.38 -4.04
N GLY A 263 -21.64 14.07 -3.91
CA GLY A 263 -20.35 13.44 -4.21
C GLY A 263 -19.95 13.60 -5.67
N GLY A 264 -20.89 13.34 -6.59
CA GLY A 264 -20.68 13.54 -8.02
C GLY A 264 -20.42 15.00 -8.39
N ALA A 265 -21.15 15.96 -7.82
CA ALA A 265 -20.94 17.39 -8.07
C ALA A 265 -19.56 17.87 -7.58
N TRP A 266 -19.12 17.40 -6.40
CA TRP A 266 -17.79 17.70 -5.89
C TRP A 266 -16.70 17.19 -6.84
N TRP A 267 -16.82 15.94 -7.31
CA TRP A 267 -15.88 15.35 -8.26
C TRP A 267 -15.83 16.12 -9.59
N LEU A 268 -16.98 16.39 -10.19
CA LEU A 268 -17.07 17.10 -11.47
C LEU A 268 -16.51 18.52 -11.35
N LEU A 269 -16.75 19.20 -10.22
CA LEU A 269 -16.18 20.51 -9.96
C LEU A 269 -14.65 20.43 -9.83
N LEU A 270 -14.10 19.46 -9.11
CA LEU A 270 -12.66 19.25 -9.00
C LEU A 270 -12.02 19.01 -10.38
N VAL A 271 -12.62 18.13 -11.18
CA VAL A 271 -12.18 17.82 -12.56
C VAL A 271 -12.23 19.07 -13.44
N GLY A 272 -13.33 19.81 -13.43
CA GLY A 272 -13.49 21.03 -14.24
C GLY A 272 -12.46 22.10 -13.88
N LEU A 273 -12.18 22.27 -12.58
CA LEU A 273 -11.11 23.16 -12.10
C LEU A 273 -9.73 22.65 -12.52
N ALA A 274 -9.48 21.34 -12.44
CA ALA A 274 -8.20 20.75 -12.84
C ALA A 274 -7.91 20.94 -14.33
N ILE A 275 -8.88 20.66 -15.21
CA ILE A 275 -8.76 20.88 -16.66
C ILE A 275 -8.45 22.36 -16.94
N THR A 276 -9.23 23.27 -16.35
CA THR A 276 -9.03 24.72 -16.49
C THR A 276 -7.65 25.17 -16.01
N GLY A 277 -7.23 24.63 -14.86
CA GLY A 277 -5.94 24.90 -14.24
C GLY A 277 -4.76 24.45 -15.11
N LEU A 278 -4.81 23.21 -15.62
CA LEU A 278 -3.80 22.64 -16.49
C LEU A 278 -3.69 23.38 -17.82
N ALA A 279 -4.82 23.70 -18.46
CA ALA A 279 -4.84 24.45 -19.72
C ALA A 279 -4.08 25.79 -19.60
N GLY A 280 -4.24 26.50 -18.47
CA GLY A 280 -3.50 27.73 -18.20
C GLY A 280 -2.04 27.50 -17.77
N ALA A 281 -1.74 26.40 -17.08
CA ALA A 281 -0.43 26.16 -16.46
C ALA A 281 0.59 25.55 -17.41
N ALA A 282 0.14 24.66 -18.29
CA ALA A 282 0.97 23.93 -19.24
C ALA A 282 1.80 24.87 -20.12
N ARG A 283 1.24 26.02 -20.52
CA ARG A 283 1.94 26.96 -21.40
C ARG A 283 2.92 27.87 -20.67
N ARG A 284 2.82 28.00 -19.35
CA ARG A 284 3.46 29.09 -18.58
C ARG A 284 4.55 28.61 -17.62
N SER A 285 4.55 27.34 -17.25
CA SER A 285 5.46 26.83 -16.22
C SER A 285 5.92 25.41 -16.51
N ILE A 286 7.13 25.08 -16.05
CA ILE A 286 7.67 23.72 -16.12
C ILE A 286 6.79 22.76 -15.30
N ALA A 287 6.39 23.17 -14.08
CA ALA A 287 5.49 22.39 -13.23
C ALA A 287 4.14 22.11 -13.90
N GLY A 288 3.54 23.11 -14.56
CA GLY A 288 2.30 22.94 -15.32
C GLY A 288 2.44 21.93 -16.46
N ARG A 289 3.54 21.98 -17.23
CA ARG A 289 3.81 20.97 -18.28
C ARG A 289 3.94 19.57 -17.71
N TRP A 290 4.71 19.43 -16.64
CA TRP A 290 4.91 18.15 -15.98
C TRP A 290 3.59 17.55 -15.47
N LEU A 291 2.77 18.37 -14.79
CA LEU A 291 1.44 17.94 -14.31
C LEU A 291 0.55 17.52 -15.49
N SER A 292 0.54 18.28 -16.59
CA SER A 292 -0.24 17.93 -17.79
C SER A 292 0.21 16.62 -18.43
N PHE A 293 1.52 16.41 -18.62
CA PHE A 293 2.03 15.17 -19.19
C PHE A 293 1.76 13.97 -18.28
N THR A 294 1.92 14.13 -16.97
CA THR A 294 1.65 13.06 -16.00
C THR A 294 0.18 12.70 -15.97
N MET A 295 -0.71 13.69 -15.90
CA MET A 295 -2.17 13.50 -15.92
C MET A 295 -2.62 12.81 -17.21
N PHE A 296 -2.13 13.29 -18.36
CA PHE A 296 -2.46 12.71 -19.65
C PHE A 296 -1.96 11.26 -19.76
N GLY A 297 -0.71 11.01 -19.36
CA GLY A 297 -0.14 9.66 -19.37
C GLY A 297 -0.91 8.70 -18.48
N LEU A 298 -1.31 9.13 -17.27
CA LEU A 298 -2.10 8.31 -16.36
C LEU A 298 -3.52 8.06 -16.91
N ALA A 299 -4.18 9.07 -17.47
CA ALA A 299 -5.49 8.92 -18.09
C ALA A 299 -5.45 7.92 -19.27
N VAL A 300 -4.43 8.01 -20.13
CA VAL A 300 -4.20 7.04 -21.22
C VAL A 300 -3.94 5.65 -20.66
N ALA A 301 -3.09 5.53 -19.62
CA ALA A 301 -2.81 4.24 -19.00
C ALA A 301 -4.08 3.59 -18.42
N MET A 302 -4.92 4.34 -17.71
CA MET A 302 -6.19 3.84 -17.17
C MET A 302 -7.20 3.50 -18.27
N ALA A 303 -7.21 4.26 -19.37
CA ALA A 303 -8.11 4.00 -20.49
C ALA A 303 -7.72 2.76 -21.31
N LEU A 304 -6.41 2.48 -21.43
CA LEU A 304 -5.88 1.30 -22.11
C LEU A 304 -5.87 0.04 -21.23
N ARG A 305 -6.03 0.20 -19.92
CA ARG A 305 -5.97 -0.87 -18.92
C ARG A 305 -7.26 -0.98 -18.15
N HIS A 306 -8.35 -1.09 -18.92
CA HIS A 306 -9.68 -1.20 -18.32
C HIS A 306 -9.88 -2.49 -17.52
N ASP A 307 -9.15 -3.54 -17.88
CA ASP A 307 -9.02 -4.79 -17.13
C ASP A 307 -8.67 -4.57 -15.65
N LEU A 308 -7.97 -3.47 -15.32
CA LEU A 308 -7.58 -3.20 -13.93
C LEU A 308 -8.77 -2.83 -13.06
N TRP A 309 -9.74 -2.11 -13.60
CA TRP A 309 -10.86 -1.56 -12.85
C TRP A 309 -12.21 -2.19 -13.21
N ASP A 310 -12.28 -3.00 -14.25
CA ASP A 310 -13.49 -3.76 -14.61
C ASP A 310 -13.80 -4.86 -13.58
N ASP A 311 -12.76 -5.43 -12.96
CA ASP A 311 -12.86 -6.42 -11.87
C ASP A 311 -13.29 -5.80 -10.52
N ASN A 312 -13.59 -4.51 -10.47
CA ASN A 312 -14.08 -3.92 -9.24
C ASN A 312 -15.48 -4.46 -8.93
N PRO A 313 -15.71 -5.04 -7.73
CA PRO A 313 -17.03 -5.51 -7.36
C PRO A 313 -18.04 -4.36 -7.40
N PRO A 314 -19.31 -4.63 -7.75
CA PRO A 314 -20.36 -3.61 -7.73
C PRO A 314 -20.49 -2.99 -6.34
N LEU A 315 -20.60 -1.67 -6.31
CA LEU A 315 -20.65 -0.89 -5.07
C LEU A 315 -21.97 -1.09 -4.33
N LEU A 316 -21.90 -1.56 -3.08
CA LEU A 316 -22.97 -1.45 -2.09
C LEU A 316 -22.43 -0.61 -0.92
N GLY A 317 -22.72 0.70 -0.92
CA GLY A 317 -22.32 1.62 0.14
C GLY A 317 -20.90 2.18 0.02
N PHE A 318 -20.23 2.37 1.17
CA PHE A 318 -18.87 2.90 1.25
C PHE A 318 -17.84 1.77 1.27
N ASP A 319 -17.08 1.64 0.19
CA ASP A 319 -15.90 0.77 0.12
C ASP A 319 -14.73 1.54 -0.51
N PRO A 320 -13.72 1.96 0.28
CA PRO A 320 -12.59 2.71 -0.23
C PRO A 320 -11.77 1.90 -1.24
N PHE A 321 -11.77 0.57 -1.16
CA PHE A 321 -10.99 -0.31 -2.03
C PHE A 321 -11.40 -0.18 -3.51
N ASN A 322 -12.66 0.15 -3.78
CA ASN A 322 -13.15 0.40 -5.14
C ASN A 322 -12.62 1.69 -5.76
N PHE A 323 -12.06 2.60 -4.96
CA PHE A 323 -11.45 3.83 -5.43
C PHE A 323 -9.96 3.70 -5.74
N ARG A 324 -9.36 2.51 -5.57
CA ARG A 324 -7.90 2.30 -5.66
C ARG A 324 -7.27 2.73 -7.00
N TYR A 325 -8.04 2.69 -8.09
CA TYR A 325 -7.59 3.17 -9.41
C TYR A 325 -7.96 4.63 -9.72
N ARG A 326 -8.84 5.25 -8.92
CA ARG A 326 -9.20 6.68 -9.02
C ARG A 326 -8.35 7.57 -8.12
N VAL A 327 -7.89 7.05 -6.99
CA VAL A 327 -7.03 7.79 -6.05
C VAL A 327 -5.79 8.38 -6.73
N PRO A 328 -5.08 7.65 -7.62
CA PRO A 328 -3.98 8.24 -8.37
C PRO A 328 -4.36 9.48 -9.18
N LEU A 329 -5.57 9.50 -9.77
CA LEU A 329 -6.09 10.69 -10.45
C LEU A 329 -6.37 11.83 -9.46
N LEU A 330 -7.01 11.56 -8.32
CA LEU A 330 -7.28 12.56 -7.28
C LEU A 330 -6.02 13.30 -6.85
N VAL A 331 -4.94 12.55 -6.62
CA VAL A 331 -3.63 13.09 -6.23
C VAL A 331 -3.07 14.08 -7.26
N LEU A 332 -3.30 13.86 -8.56
CA LEU A 332 -2.91 14.79 -9.62
C LEU A 332 -3.92 15.92 -9.85
N LEU A 333 -5.22 15.65 -9.63
CA LEU A 333 -6.30 16.62 -9.83
C LEU A 333 -6.20 17.76 -8.83
N VAL A 334 -5.79 17.49 -7.59
CA VAL A 334 -5.65 18.50 -6.53
C VAL A 334 -4.66 19.62 -6.91
N PRO A 335 -3.37 19.36 -7.17
CA PRO A 335 -2.44 20.43 -7.54
C PRO A 335 -2.83 21.09 -8.87
N ALA A 336 -3.43 20.35 -9.81
CA ALA A 336 -3.95 20.87 -11.07
C ALA A 336 -5.08 21.89 -10.84
N ALA A 337 -6.12 21.52 -10.09
CA ALA A 337 -7.26 22.37 -9.75
C ALA A 337 -6.81 23.60 -8.98
N ALA A 338 -5.92 23.42 -8.01
CA ALA A 338 -5.38 24.53 -7.22
C ALA A 338 -4.70 25.62 -8.07
N THR A 339 -4.17 25.29 -9.26
CA THR A 339 -3.55 26.30 -10.14
C THR A 339 -4.53 27.38 -10.62
N VAL A 340 -5.85 27.13 -10.59
CA VAL A 340 -6.86 28.15 -10.90
C VAL A 340 -6.84 29.30 -9.89
N ALA A 341 -6.48 29.06 -8.62
CA ALA A 341 -6.42 30.09 -7.58
C ALA A 341 -5.31 31.13 -7.84
N GLY A 342 -4.26 30.75 -8.58
CA GLY A 342 -3.19 31.67 -8.96
C GLY A 342 -3.56 32.62 -10.09
N ARG A 343 -4.69 32.39 -10.78
CA ARG A 343 -5.09 33.11 -12.00
C ARG A 343 -6.49 33.69 -11.93
N GLY A 344 -7.38 33.00 -11.22
CA GLY A 344 -8.77 33.37 -11.11
C GLY A 344 -8.98 34.47 -10.09
N GLY A 345 -9.99 35.30 -10.36
CA GLY A 345 -10.54 36.23 -9.39
C GLY A 345 -11.46 35.52 -8.39
N ARG A 346 -12.48 36.25 -7.93
CA ARG A 346 -13.44 35.77 -6.92
C ARG A 346 -14.10 34.43 -7.27
N ALA A 347 -14.41 34.17 -8.55
CA ALA A 347 -15.06 32.94 -8.98
C ALA A 347 -14.24 31.67 -8.66
N ALA A 348 -12.92 31.70 -8.90
CA ALA A 348 -12.05 30.56 -8.57
C ALA A 348 -11.95 30.32 -7.07
N ALA A 349 -11.91 31.40 -6.27
CA ALA A 349 -11.90 31.29 -4.82
C ALA A 349 -13.21 30.68 -4.29
N VAL A 350 -14.37 31.08 -4.83
CA VAL A 350 -15.68 30.50 -4.48
C VAL A 350 -15.72 29.02 -4.84
N ALA A 351 -15.33 28.66 -6.07
CA ALA A 351 -15.33 27.27 -6.52
C ALA A 351 -14.42 26.36 -5.67
N LEU A 352 -13.22 26.82 -5.33
CA LEU A 352 -12.31 26.09 -4.45
C LEU A 352 -12.85 25.99 -3.02
N SER A 353 -13.49 27.05 -2.50
CA SER A 353 -14.10 27.04 -1.18
C SER A 353 -15.25 26.04 -1.10
N ALA A 354 -16.02 25.88 -2.19
CA ALA A 354 -17.08 24.88 -2.30
C ALA A 354 -16.56 23.43 -2.28
N LEU A 355 -15.28 23.19 -2.58
CA LEU A 355 -14.64 21.89 -2.40
C LEU A 355 -14.06 21.71 -1.00
N VAL A 356 -13.37 22.74 -0.50
CA VAL A 356 -12.60 22.68 0.76
C VAL A 356 -13.51 22.67 1.98
N LEU A 357 -14.50 23.57 2.07
CA LEU A 357 -15.32 23.70 3.28
C LEU A 357 -16.15 22.44 3.57
N PRO A 358 -16.86 21.82 2.60
CA PRO A 358 -17.57 20.58 2.85
C PRO A 358 -16.62 19.43 3.19
N GLY A 359 -15.48 19.31 2.49
CA GLY A 359 -14.50 18.26 2.74
C GLY A 359 -13.90 18.33 4.15
N LEU A 360 -13.59 19.55 4.64
CA LEU A 360 -13.16 19.76 6.02
C LEU A 360 -14.26 19.40 7.02
N GLY A 361 -15.50 19.89 6.80
CA GLY A 361 -16.63 19.59 7.67
C GLY A 361 -16.86 18.08 7.80
N LEU A 362 -16.84 17.36 6.68
CA LEU A 362 -17.02 15.90 6.66
C LEU A 362 -15.84 15.15 7.29
N ARG A 363 -14.60 15.65 7.13
CA ARG A 363 -13.42 15.09 7.83
C ARG A 363 -13.56 15.24 9.35
N LEU A 364 -13.99 16.41 9.82
CA LEU A 364 -14.25 16.67 11.24
C LEU A 364 -15.34 15.75 11.80
N VAL A 365 -16.44 15.57 11.07
CA VAL A 365 -17.49 14.59 11.45
C VAL A 365 -16.92 13.17 11.48
N GLY A 366 -15.98 12.83 10.59
CA GLY A 366 -15.27 11.55 10.63
C GLY A 366 -14.43 11.30 11.89
N TRP A 367 -14.10 12.34 12.66
CA TRP A 367 -13.35 12.21 13.92
C TRP A 367 -14.23 12.05 15.16
N SER A 368 -15.56 12.03 15.00
CA SER A 368 -16.48 11.80 16.14
C SER A 368 -16.68 10.32 16.47
N GLY A 369 -16.02 9.42 15.73
CA GLY A 369 -16.05 7.98 15.99
C GLY A 369 -15.30 7.58 17.26
N PRO A 370 -15.42 6.31 17.69
CA PRO A 370 -14.61 5.78 18.78
C PRO A 370 -13.12 5.85 18.41
N PRO A 371 -12.22 6.10 19.38
CA PRO A 371 -10.78 6.04 19.13
C PRO A 371 -10.36 4.69 18.58
N ALA A 372 -9.41 4.71 17.66
CA ALA A 372 -8.86 3.53 17.00
C ALA A 372 -7.93 2.76 17.97
N ASP A 373 -7.95 1.42 17.94
CA ASP A 373 -6.99 0.60 18.68
C ASP A 373 -5.70 0.43 17.87
N LEU A 374 -4.79 1.39 18.06
CA LEU A 374 -3.52 1.44 17.33
C LEU A 374 -2.42 0.59 17.96
N HIS A 375 -2.63 0.04 19.16
CA HIS A 375 -1.63 -0.73 19.90
C HIS A 375 -1.73 -2.23 19.63
N ARG A 376 -2.84 -2.71 19.06
CA ARG A 376 -2.98 -4.10 18.64
C ARG A 376 -1.92 -4.49 17.60
N SER A 377 -1.63 -5.78 17.53
CA SER A 377 -0.77 -6.35 16.50
C SER A 377 -1.35 -6.06 15.11
N VAL A 378 -0.50 -5.63 14.19
CA VAL A 378 -0.86 -5.49 12.76
C VAL A 378 -0.85 -6.84 12.04
N VAL A 379 -0.15 -7.83 12.61
CA VAL A 379 -0.03 -9.18 12.06
C VAL A 379 -0.95 -10.11 12.84
N ILE A 380 -1.75 -10.88 12.12
CA ILE A 380 -2.55 -11.98 12.65
C ILE A 380 -1.89 -13.27 12.20
N VAL A 381 -1.32 -13.98 13.17
CA VAL A 381 -0.53 -15.19 12.97
C VAL A 381 -1.33 -16.30 12.26
N ALA A 382 -2.64 -16.39 12.51
CA ALA A 382 -3.48 -17.41 11.89
C ALA A 382 -3.74 -17.20 10.38
N ASP A 383 -3.57 -15.98 9.85
CA ASP A 383 -4.00 -15.63 8.47
C ASP A 383 -3.02 -16.08 7.38
N ARG A 384 -1.78 -16.46 7.74
CA ARG A 384 -0.74 -16.77 6.74
C ARG A 384 0.28 -17.78 7.26
N PRO A 385 0.63 -18.80 6.46
CA PRO A 385 1.79 -19.64 6.71
C PRO A 385 3.09 -18.82 6.77
N ASP A 386 3.93 -19.10 7.75
CA ASP A 386 5.27 -18.53 7.80
C ASP A 386 6.18 -19.28 6.82
N VAL A 387 6.50 -18.60 5.73
CA VAL A 387 7.34 -19.14 4.65
C VAL A 387 8.84 -19.09 4.96
N THR A 388 9.23 -18.48 6.08
CA THR A 388 10.64 -18.38 6.50
C THR A 388 11.10 -19.61 7.30
N VAL A 389 10.15 -20.34 7.91
CA VAL A 389 10.46 -21.58 8.62
C VAL A 389 10.94 -22.64 7.61
N PRO A 390 12.17 -23.17 7.72
CA PRO A 390 12.73 -24.10 6.76
C PRO A 390 11.89 -25.36 6.57
N GLU A 391 11.87 -25.90 5.35
CA GLU A 391 11.22 -27.16 5.01
C GLU A 391 12.16 -28.35 5.26
N GLY A 392 11.62 -29.56 5.37
CA GLY A 392 12.42 -30.77 5.40
C GLY A 392 13.01 -31.11 4.02
N GLU A 393 14.20 -31.70 3.98
CA GLU A 393 14.85 -32.10 2.74
C GLU A 393 14.22 -33.37 2.11
N PRO A 394 13.92 -33.41 0.80
CA PRO A 394 14.00 -32.29 -0.15
C PRO A 394 12.83 -31.30 0.02
N PRO A 395 13.04 -30.00 -0.26
CA PRO A 395 11.99 -28.98 -0.14
C PRO A 395 10.81 -29.26 -1.08
N ARG A 396 9.60 -28.98 -0.62
CA ARG A 396 8.34 -29.12 -1.34
C ARG A 396 7.69 -27.76 -1.58
N ARG A 397 7.45 -27.44 -2.86
CA ARG A 397 6.93 -26.14 -3.31
C ARG A 397 5.50 -25.76 -2.88
N LEU A 398 4.75 -26.59 -2.16
CA LEU A 398 3.35 -26.30 -1.81
C LEU A 398 3.17 -26.29 -0.29
N ALA A 399 2.66 -25.20 0.28
CA ALA A 399 2.45 -25.04 1.73
C ALA A 399 1.55 -26.14 2.35
N ARG A 400 0.51 -26.56 1.62
CA ARG A 400 -0.34 -27.71 1.99
C ARG A 400 0.41 -29.04 2.02
N ALA A 401 1.62 -29.11 1.46
CA ALA A 401 2.47 -30.29 1.40
C ALA A 401 3.43 -30.42 2.61
N LEU A 402 3.45 -29.44 3.53
CA LEU A 402 4.41 -29.29 4.64
C LEU A 402 4.05 -30.04 5.94
N GLY A 403 3.47 -31.23 5.84
CA GLY A 403 3.11 -32.08 6.97
C GLY A 403 3.95 -33.35 7.10
N ARG A 404 5.18 -33.40 6.57
CA ARG A 404 6.04 -34.59 6.73
C ARG A 404 6.76 -34.54 8.08
N PRO A 405 7.19 -35.69 8.63
CA PRO A 405 8.07 -35.72 9.79
C PRO A 405 9.31 -34.82 9.64
N GLN A 406 9.92 -34.78 8.44
CA GLN A 406 11.08 -33.91 8.19
C GLN A 406 10.74 -32.42 8.26
N ASP A 407 9.54 -32.02 7.86
CA ASP A 407 9.10 -30.61 7.89
C ASP A 407 8.84 -30.15 9.34
N LEU A 408 8.33 -31.05 10.19
CA LEU A 408 8.15 -30.81 11.62
C LEU A 408 9.50 -30.70 12.34
N GLN A 409 10.42 -31.61 12.06
CA GLN A 409 11.76 -31.59 12.65
C GLN A 409 12.56 -30.37 12.20
N ALA A 410 12.45 -29.96 10.94
CA ALA A 410 13.07 -28.73 10.44
C ALA A 410 12.51 -27.50 11.17
N ALA A 411 11.19 -27.40 11.34
CA ALA A 411 10.56 -26.30 12.08
C ALA A 411 10.98 -26.28 13.56
N LEU A 412 11.04 -27.43 14.24
CA LEU A 412 11.51 -27.52 15.62
C LEU A 412 13.00 -27.16 15.76
N ALA A 413 13.85 -27.65 14.85
CA ALA A 413 15.27 -27.32 14.83
C ALA A 413 15.49 -25.81 14.58
N PHE A 414 14.67 -25.22 13.72
CA PHE A 414 14.65 -23.79 13.48
C PHE A 414 14.26 -23.03 14.75
N LEU A 415 13.18 -23.40 15.44
CA LEU A 415 12.80 -22.81 16.74
C LEU A 415 13.92 -22.89 17.79
N ARG A 416 14.74 -23.95 17.78
CA ARG A 416 15.85 -24.08 18.74
C ARG A 416 17.04 -23.19 18.43
N SER A 417 17.31 -22.96 17.15
CA SER A 417 18.54 -22.30 16.69
C SER A 417 18.35 -20.85 16.28
N HIS A 418 17.12 -20.45 15.93
CA HIS A 418 16.81 -19.10 15.49
C HIS A 418 16.68 -18.14 16.68
N ALA A 419 17.34 -17.00 16.59
CA ALA A 419 17.26 -15.95 17.59
C ALA A 419 16.17 -14.94 17.20
N ASP A 420 15.04 -15.00 17.88
CA ASP A 420 13.90 -14.12 17.63
C ASP A 420 14.12 -12.71 18.21
N PRO A 421 14.28 -11.66 17.37
CA PRO A 421 14.54 -10.31 17.87
C PRO A 421 13.27 -9.64 18.44
N LEU A 422 12.08 -10.18 18.16
CA LEU A 422 10.80 -9.71 18.66
C LEU A 422 9.98 -10.90 19.18
N PRO A 423 9.21 -10.74 20.28
CA PRO A 423 8.34 -11.81 20.77
C PRO A 423 7.36 -12.34 19.72
N GLN A 424 6.87 -11.47 18.83
CA GLN A 424 5.96 -11.84 17.76
C GLN A 424 6.62 -12.73 16.69
N CYS A 425 7.94 -12.67 16.52
CA CYS A 425 8.66 -13.60 15.65
C CYS A 425 8.53 -15.03 16.17
N ARG A 426 8.74 -15.21 17.49
CA ARG A 426 8.61 -16.50 18.15
C ARG A 426 7.20 -17.05 17.98
N ALA A 427 6.20 -16.21 18.21
CA ALA A 427 4.79 -16.58 18.06
C ALA A 427 4.48 -17.07 16.64
N ASP A 428 4.93 -16.35 15.60
CA ASP A 428 4.70 -16.71 14.20
C ASP A 428 5.39 -18.04 13.83
N HIS A 429 6.65 -18.22 14.26
CA HIS A 429 7.39 -19.47 14.04
C HIS A 429 6.74 -20.68 14.74
N VAL A 430 6.26 -20.49 15.98
CA VAL A 430 5.57 -21.54 16.76
C VAL A 430 4.24 -21.90 16.11
N ALA A 431 3.49 -20.90 15.64
CA ALA A 431 2.23 -21.15 14.94
C ALA A 431 2.44 -21.89 13.62
N GLU A 432 3.47 -21.56 12.84
CA GLU A 432 3.79 -22.34 11.65
C GLU A 432 4.11 -23.81 11.98
N LEU A 433 4.81 -24.07 13.10
CA LEU A 433 4.98 -25.45 13.57
C LEU A 433 3.62 -26.11 13.92
N GLY A 434 2.73 -25.40 14.62
CA GLY A 434 1.37 -25.85 14.90
C GLY A 434 0.59 -26.19 13.62
N ARG A 435 0.65 -25.33 12.61
CA ARG A 435 0.02 -25.53 11.29
C ARG A 435 0.54 -26.80 10.61
N ARG A 436 1.86 -27.01 10.61
CA ARG A 436 2.48 -28.22 10.04
C ARG A 436 2.09 -29.48 10.82
N ALA A 437 1.94 -29.39 12.14
CA ALA A 437 1.48 -30.49 12.99
C ALA A 437 0.03 -30.91 12.66
N ALA A 438 -0.85 -29.94 12.40
CA ALA A 438 -2.20 -30.22 11.88
C ALA A 438 -2.15 -30.97 10.53
N LEU A 439 -1.34 -30.48 9.59
CA LEU A 439 -1.18 -31.13 8.28
C LEU A 439 -0.57 -32.53 8.37
N ALA A 440 0.34 -32.77 9.32
CA ALA A 440 0.97 -34.05 9.55
C ALA A 440 -0.01 -35.08 10.16
N THR A 441 -0.91 -34.60 11.02
CA THR A 441 -1.99 -35.41 11.60
C THR A 441 -2.87 -36.02 10.52
N LEU A 442 -3.32 -35.20 9.55
CA LEU A 442 -4.10 -35.65 8.38
C LEU A 442 -3.43 -36.74 7.55
N ARG A 443 -2.11 -36.92 7.70
CA ARG A 443 -1.31 -37.89 6.94
C ARG A 443 -0.95 -39.13 7.74
N GLY A 444 -1.48 -39.27 8.95
CA GLY A 444 -1.20 -40.41 9.82
C GLY A 444 0.14 -40.31 10.56
N HIS A 445 0.76 -39.13 10.65
CA HIS A 445 2.02 -38.92 11.39
C HIS A 445 1.78 -38.53 12.88
N GLY A 446 0.75 -39.10 13.50
CA GLY A 446 0.36 -38.78 14.88
C GLY A 446 1.44 -39.02 15.94
N PRO A 447 2.26 -40.09 15.87
CA PRO A 447 3.40 -40.27 16.78
C PRO A 447 4.42 -39.11 16.71
N GLU A 448 4.82 -38.71 15.51
CA GLU A 448 5.81 -37.66 15.29
C GLU A 448 5.27 -36.28 15.70
N VAL A 449 3.99 -36.02 15.45
CA VAL A 449 3.30 -34.81 15.93
C VAL A 449 3.37 -34.72 17.46
N ARG A 450 3.09 -35.82 18.18
CA ARG A 450 3.15 -35.83 19.66
C ARG A 450 4.54 -35.52 20.18
N GLU A 451 5.56 -36.12 19.58
CA GLU A 451 6.96 -35.89 19.96
C GLU A 451 7.35 -34.42 19.75
N VAL A 452 7.06 -33.88 18.57
CA VAL A 452 7.46 -32.53 18.20
C VAL A 452 6.72 -31.46 19.00
N LEU A 453 5.41 -31.61 19.23
CA LEU A 453 4.64 -30.64 20.02
C LEU A 453 5.07 -30.63 21.50
N ARG A 454 5.36 -31.81 22.09
CA ARG A 454 5.92 -31.87 23.45
C ARG A 454 7.29 -31.20 23.53
N ALA A 455 8.14 -31.45 22.53
CA ALA A 455 9.44 -30.79 22.45
C ALA A 455 9.27 -29.28 22.32
N ALA A 456 8.39 -28.78 21.46
CA ALA A 456 8.14 -27.35 21.30
C ALA A 456 7.69 -26.68 22.60
N LEU A 457 6.75 -27.30 23.35
CA LEU A 457 6.32 -26.81 24.67
C LEU A 457 7.49 -26.77 25.67
N ALA A 458 8.37 -27.77 25.65
CA ALA A 458 9.58 -27.78 26.49
C ALA A 458 10.58 -26.66 26.11
N GLU A 459 10.60 -26.24 24.84
CA GLU A 459 11.37 -25.10 24.32
C GLU A 459 10.66 -23.75 24.48
N GLY A 460 9.60 -23.69 25.30
CA GLY A 460 8.87 -22.48 25.63
C GLY A 460 7.86 -22.00 24.59
N ALA A 461 7.44 -22.86 23.65
CA ALA A 461 6.27 -22.56 22.81
C ALA A 461 5.03 -22.37 23.70
N THR A 462 4.24 -21.34 23.43
CA THR A 462 2.98 -21.13 24.15
C THR A 462 1.87 -22.00 23.54
N ILE A 463 0.88 -22.36 24.35
CA ILE A 463 -0.31 -23.07 23.87
C ILE A 463 -1.07 -22.21 22.87
N ASP A 464 -1.20 -20.91 23.14
CA ASP A 464 -1.95 -19.98 22.30
C ASP A 464 -1.35 -19.87 20.89
N ASP A 465 -0.02 -19.77 20.77
CA ASP A 465 0.67 -19.69 19.48
C ASP A 465 0.49 -21.00 18.68
N LEU A 466 0.60 -22.16 19.35
CA LEU A 466 0.36 -23.45 18.71
C LEU A 466 -1.10 -23.56 18.21
N VAL A 467 -2.07 -23.12 19.01
CA VAL A 467 -3.48 -23.11 18.63
C VAL A 467 -3.74 -22.18 17.44
N ALA A 468 -3.14 -20.99 17.41
CA ALA A 468 -3.24 -20.08 16.27
C ALA A 468 -2.76 -20.75 14.97
N GLY A 469 -1.68 -21.54 15.05
CA GLY A 469 -1.20 -22.37 13.96
C GLY A 469 -2.19 -23.45 13.50
N LEU A 470 -2.79 -24.17 14.44
CA LEU A 470 -3.80 -25.18 14.16
C LEU A 470 -5.05 -24.57 13.50
N GLU A 471 -5.47 -23.38 13.95
CA GLU A 471 -6.59 -22.63 13.35
C GLU A 471 -6.28 -22.21 11.91
N SER A 472 -5.06 -21.74 11.64
CA SER A 472 -4.60 -21.43 10.28
C SER A 472 -4.78 -22.63 9.34
N ALA A 473 -4.40 -23.84 9.80
CA ALA A 473 -4.60 -25.06 9.03
C ALA A 473 -6.09 -25.38 8.80
N ARG A 474 -6.96 -25.17 9.80
CA ARG A 474 -8.41 -25.35 9.62
C ARG A 474 -8.95 -24.44 8.53
N ILE A 475 -8.58 -23.15 8.58
CA ILE A 475 -9.08 -22.11 7.67
C ILE A 475 -8.57 -22.36 6.24
N HIS A 476 -7.27 -22.63 6.08
CA HIS A 476 -6.64 -22.66 4.76
C HIS A 476 -6.52 -24.06 4.15
N ASP A 477 -6.40 -25.10 4.99
CA ASP A 477 -6.09 -26.46 4.56
C ASP A 477 -7.21 -27.47 4.88
N LYS A 478 -8.33 -27.01 5.47
CA LYS A 478 -9.56 -27.79 5.71
C LYS A 478 -9.36 -29.04 6.59
N VAL A 479 -8.61 -28.89 7.66
CA VAL A 479 -8.36 -29.98 8.63
C VAL A 479 -9.60 -30.26 9.48
N ASP A 480 -9.99 -31.53 9.65
CA ASP A 480 -11.09 -31.95 10.52
C ASP A 480 -10.68 -31.84 12.01
N PRO A 481 -11.35 -31.02 12.83
CA PRO A 481 -11.04 -30.86 14.24
C PRO A 481 -11.17 -32.15 15.07
N ALA A 482 -11.97 -33.13 14.63
CA ALA A 482 -12.17 -34.39 15.34
C ALA A 482 -10.93 -35.30 15.31
N GLU A 483 -10.10 -35.20 14.27
CA GLU A 483 -8.89 -36.01 14.12
C GLU A 483 -7.73 -35.52 14.99
N LEU A 484 -7.72 -34.21 15.31
CA LEU A 484 -6.66 -33.57 16.08
C LEU A 484 -6.83 -33.71 17.60
N ASP A 485 -8.06 -33.66 18.12
CA ASP A 485 -8.31 -33.57 19.56
C ASP A 485 -7.67 -34.70 20.39
N PRO A 486 -7.72 -36.00 19.98
CA PRO A 486 -7.08 -37.07 20.73
C PRO A 486 -5.56 -36.91 20.84
N ILE A 487 -4.92 -36.48 19.75
CA ILE A 487 -3.47 -36.26 19.69
C ILE A 487 -3.08 -35.10 20.60
N LEU A 488 -3.82 -33.99 20.55
CA LEU A 488 -3.55 -32.82 21.39
C LEU A 488 -3.74 -33.14 22.87
N ALA A 489 -4.75 -33.93 23.23
CA ALA A 489 -5.00 -34.33 24.62
C ALA A 489 -3.86 -35.19 25.20
N GLU A 490 -3.20 -36.02 24.36
CA GLU A 490 -2.01 -36.78 24.75
C GLU A 490 -0.74 -35.92 24.85
N VAL A 491 -0.67 -34.79 24.12
CA VAL A 491 0.44 -33.83 24.23
C VAL A 491 0.28 -32.99 25.49
N SER A 492 -0.89 -32.38 25.66
CA SER A 492 -1.26 -31.55 26.81
C SER A 492 -2.79 -31.42 26.87
N PRO A 493 -3.43 -31.77 28.00
CA PRO A 493 -4.86 -31.54 28.19
C PRO A 493 -5.27 -30.07 27.96
N ASP A 494 -4.40 -29.13 28.34
CA ASP A 494 -4.64 -27.69 28.17
C ASP A 494 -4.60 -27.27 26.70
N LEU A 495 -3.71 -27.87 25.89
CA LEU A 495 -3.64 -27.64 24.45
C LEU A 495 -4.91 -28.13 23.74
N SER A 496 -5.41 -29.32 24.10
CA SER A 496 -6.71 -29.82 23.61
C SER A 496 -7.85 -28.92 24.07
N ALA A 497 -7.87 -28.46 25.33
CA ALA A 497 -8.89 -27.55 25.82
C ALA A 497 -8.90 -26.22 25.04
N ALA A 498 -7.73 -25.61 24.85
CA ALA A 498 -7.57 -24.37 24.09
C ALA A 498 -8.02 -24.54 22.62
N TRP A 499 -7.60 -25.61 21.95
CA TRP A 499 -8.05 -25.94 20.59
C TRP A 499 -9.57 -26.07 20.49
N ARG A 500 -10.22 -26.72 21.47
CA ARG A 500 -11.68 -26.86 21.50
C ARG A 500 -12.40 -25.54 21.71
N VAL A 501 -11.81 -24.59 22.43
CA VAL A 501 -12.35 -23.24 22.57
C VAL A 501 -12.22 -22.49 21.25
N ALA A 502 -11.01 -22.45 20.68
CA ALA A 502 -10.68 -21.84 19.39
C ALA A 502 -11.62 -22.30 18.27
N ARG A 503 -11.75 -23.62 18.05
CA ARG A 503 -12.61 -24.18 16.98
C ARG A 503 -14.09 -23.84 17.11
N ASN A 504 -14.56 -23.57 18.34
CA ASN A 504 -15.95 -23.29 18.67
C ASN A 504 -16.21 -21.79 18.74
N ALA A 505 -15.16 -20.95 18.71
CA ALA A 505 -15.32 -19.52 18.57
C ALA A 505 -16.01 -19.26 17.22
N PRO A 506 -17.04 -18.39 17.17
CA PRO A 506 -17.58 -17.96 15.90
C PRO A 506 -16.44 -17.40 15.07
N ASP A 507 -16.35 -17.82 13.80
CA ASP A 507 -15.32 -17.34 12.87
C ASP A 507 -15.29 -15.81 12.98
N SER A 508 -14.22 -15.29 13.58
CA SER A 508 -14.09 -13.86 13.79
C SER A 508 -13.84 -13.23 12.42
N PRO A 509 -14.72 -12.31 11.96
CA PRO A 509 -14.74 -11.82 10.58
C PRO A 509 -13.47 -11.07 10.16
#